data_AF-A0A8E0S0S1-F1
#
_entry.id   AF-A0A8E0S0S1-F1
#
_cell.length_a   1.000
_cell.length_b   1.000
_cell.length_c   1.000
_cell.angle_alpha   90.00
_cell.angle_beta   90.00
_cell.angle_gamma   90.00
#
_symmetry.space_group_name_H-M   'P 1'
#
loop_
_entity.id
_entity.type
_entity.pdbx_description
1 polymer ?
#
loop_
_entity_poly.entity_id
_entity_poly.type
_entity_poly.pdbx_seq_one_letter_code
_entity_poly.pdbx_strand_id
1 'polypeptide(L)'
;MYTCSDTRVKRRNGNPFVSAFLIRSHHWCNLILTDSLSVQILTEEQALIRGSVNQKQKTMDPGSDPWITEFIAMDTERKECVSIEELTSYFAAKGFDSSYAWQWQQTFDPQRTGKVTLNQICKIRNMPVDDVRALYGPKPKMLEDVEIIESDMPEQLRISICELINEGILRHKYQDPSLVHFIKRSLDSRHGQSWHVITIYGRYYSFYTYEMGYTFTFKKNDRIFMIYKTPDVSAWASKRT
;
A
#
# COMPACT_ATOMS: atom_id res chain seq x y z
N MET A 1 -19.56 30.00 11.58
CA MET A 1 -20.84 29.94 10.83
C MET A 1 -20.60 30.55 9.46
N TYR A 2 -20.46 29.72 8.44
CA TYR A 2 -20.57 30.13 7.05
C TYR A 2 -21.32 29.01 6.32
N THR A 3 -22.54 29.34 5.88
CA THR A 3 -23.43 28.49 5.09
C THR A 3 -23.02 28.57 3.63
N CYS A 4 -22.75 27.43 2.99
CA CYS A 4 -22.62 27.35 1.54
C CYS A 4 -23.95 26.86 0.96
N SER A 5 -24.45 27.61 -0.02
CA SER A 5 -25.81 27.63 -0.53
C SER A 5 -26.12 26.48 -1.50
N ASP A 6 -27.32 25.96 -1.30
CA ASP A 6 -28.05 25.00 -2.11
C ASP A 6 -28.39 25.59 -3.50
N THR A 7 -28.02 24.90 -4.58
CA THR A 7 -28.57 25.16 -5.93
C THR A 7 -29.16 23.87 -6.51
N ARG A 8 -30.43 23.68 -6.15
CA ARG A 8 -31.38 22.71 -6.69
C ARG A 8 -31.70 23.04 -8.16
N VAL A 9 -31.20 22.25 -9.11
CA VAL A 9 -31.63 22.30 -10.52
C VAL A 9 -32.85 21.38 -10.73
N LYS A 10 -33.92 21.98 -11.24
CA LYS A 10 -35.24 21.38 -11.49
C LYS A 10 -35.19 20.31 -12.59
N ARG A 11 -35.81 19.15 -12.31
CA ARG A 11 -36.25 18.16 -13.31
C ARG A 11 -37.37 18.74 -14.19
N ARG A 12 -37.29 18.50 -15.51
CA ARG A 12 -38.46 18.46 -16.40
C ARG A 12 -38.40 17.18 -17.25
N ASN A 13 -39.51 16.45 -17.25
CA ASN A 13 -39.77 15.23 -18.00
C ASN A 13 -40.04 15.52 -19.48
N GLY A 14 -39.61 14.60 -20.35
CA GLY A 14 -39.94 14.54 -21.78
C GLY A 14 -39.15 13.44 -22.50
N ASN A 15 -39.68 12.21 -22.48
CA ASN A 15 -39.21 10.98 -23.12
C ASN A 15 -39.40 11.03 -24.66
N PRO A 16 -38.99 10.01 -25.46
CA PRO A 16 -37.69 9.33 -25.56
C PRO A 16 -37.15 9.36 -27.02
N PHE A 17 -35.83 9.43 -27.22
CA PHE A 17 -35.22 8.98 -28.48
C PHE A 17 -34.15 7.95 -28.15
N VAL A 18 -34.53 6.69 -28.37
CA VAL A 18 -33.65 5.52 -28.30
C VAL A 18 -32.86 5.49 -29.60
N SER A 19 -31.56 5.79 -29.56
CA SER A 19 -30.64 5.43 -30.64
C SER A 19 -29.98 4.11 -30.26
N ALA A 20 -30.58 3.03 -30.78
CA ALA A 20 -30.00 1.71 -30.80
C ALA A 20 -28.91 1.67 -31.87
N PHE A 21 -27.65 1.48 -31.48
CA PHE A 21 -26.61 1.02 -32.41
C PHE A 21 -26.74 -0.49 -32.57
N LEU A 22 -27.55 -0.87 -33.56
CA LEU A 22 -27.59 -2.19 -34.17
C LEU A 22 -26.44 -2.28 -35.18
N ILE A 23 -25.41 -3.07 -34.89
CA ILE A 23 -24.50 -3.58 -35.93
C ILE A 23 -24.82 -5.06 -36.15
N ARG A 24 -25.18 -5.33 -37.39
CA ARG A 24 -25.69 -6.58 -37.96
C ARG A 24 -24.69 -7.73 -37.81
N SER A 25 -25.18 -8.88 -37.37
CA SER A 25 -24.57 -10.18 -37.66
C SER A 25 -24.92 -10.60 -39.09
N HIS A 26 -23.93 -10.86 -39.93
CA HIS A 26 -24.07 -11.80 -41.04
C HIS A 26 -22.71 -12.43 -41.39
N HIS A 27 -22.71 -13.76 -41.40
CA HIS A 27 -21.89 -14.70 -42.16
C HIS A 27 -20.41 -14.40 -42.39
N TRP A 28 -19.56 -15.13 -41.66
CA TRP A 28 -18.29 -15.63 -42.18
C TRP A 28 -18.26 -17.15 -41.98
N CYS A 29 -18.72 -17.88 -43.00
CA CYS A 29 -18.25 -19.24 -43.26
C CYS A 29 -17.33 -19.13 -44.47
N ASN A 30 -16.02 -19.27 -44.25
CA ASN A 30 -15.10 -19.66 -45.30
C ASN A 30 -14.22 -20.76 -44.73
N LEU A 31 -14.34 -21.92 -45.36
CA LEU A 31 -13.43 -23.05 -45.23
C LEU A 31 -12.00 -22.57 -45.48
N ILE A 32 -11.09 -22.91 -44.57
CA ILE A 32 -9.67 -23.01 -44.88
C ILE A 32 -9.32 -24.50 -44.78
N LEU A 33 -9.13 -25.11 -45.94
CA LEU A 33 -8.36 -26.36 -46.07
C LEU A 33 -6.93 -26.03 -45.66
N THR A 34 -6.49 -26.55 -44.52
CA THR A 34 -5.10 -26.43 -44.09
C THR A 34 -4.27 -27.48 -44.81
N ASP A 35 -3.39 -27.01 -45.69
CA ASP A 35 -2.32 -27.79 -46.28
C ASP A 35 -1.27 -28.13 -45.19
N SER A 36 -0.89 -29.40 -45.12
CA SER A 36 -0.18 -30.04 -44.00
C SER A 36 1.29 -29.61 -43.80
N LEU A 37 1.80 -28.69 -44.63
CA LEU A 37 3.23 -28.30 -44.63
C LEU A 37 3.49 -26.90 -44.04
N SER A 38 2.47 -26.04 -43.95
CA SER A 38 2.63 -24.65 -43.43
C SER A 38 2.53 -24.54 -41.91
N VAL A 39 2.07 -25.60 -41.23
CA VAL A 39 1.89 -25.64 -39.76
C VAL A 39 3.19 -26.02 -39.03
N GLN A 40 4.14 -26.67 -39.72
CA GLN A 40 5.41 -27.08 -39.11
C GLN A 40 6.41 -25.92 -38.98
N ILE A 41 6.41 -24.95 -39.89
CA ILE A 41 7.38 -23.83 -39.85
C ILE A 41 7.01 -22.79 -38.78
N LEU A 42 5.71 -22.56 -38.52
CA LEU A 42 5.26 -21.62 -37.48
C LEU A 42 5.39 -22.14 -36.05
N THR A 43 5.61 -23.44 -35.86
CA THR A 43 5.75 -24.04 -34.52
C THR A 43 7.21 -24.07 -34.04
N GLU A 44 8.19 -24.12 -34.95
CA GLU A 44 9.62 -24.08 -34.61
C GLU A 44 10.11 -22.66 -34.28
N GLU A 45 9.65 -21.62 -34.99
CA GLU A 45 9.99 -20.22 -34.68
C GLU A 45 9.45 -19.79 -33.31
N GLN A 46 8.26 -20.28 -32.95
CA GLN A 46 7.67 -20.04 -31.62
C GLN A 46 8.39 -20.83 -30.51
N ALA A 47 9.01 -21.97 -30.82
CA ALA A 47 9.81 -22.72 -29.86
C ALA A 47 11.18 -22.05 -29.61
N LEU A 48 11.79 -21.44 -30.63
CA LEU A 48 13.07 -20.72 -30.49
C LEU A 48 12.89 -19.40 -29.71
N ILE A 49 11.78 -18.69 -29.93
CA ILE A 49 11.44 -17.47 -29.16
C ILE A 49 11.03 -17.83 -27.71
N ARG A 50 10.32 -18.96 -27.49
CA ARG A 50 10.03 -19.45 -26.13
C ARG A 50 11.25 -19.99 -25.38
N GLY A 51 12.27 -20.46 -26.10
CA GLY A 51 13.55 -20.88 -25.53
C GLY A 51 14.40 -19.73 -24.97
N SER A 52 14.16 -18.49 -25.42
CA SER A 52 14.93 -17.29 -25.00
C SER A 52 14.29 -16.52 -23.84
N VAL A 53 13.02 -16.76 -23.51
CA VAL A 53 12.29 -16.03 -22.44
C VAL A 53 12.38 -16.72 -21.07
N ASN A 54 13.01 -17.90 -20.97
CA ASN A 54 13.17 -18.63 -19.71
C ASN A 54 14.64 -18.74 -19.25
N GLN A 55 15.43 -17.67 -19.42
CA GLN A 55 16.43 -17.41 -18.38
C GLN A 55 15.65 -16.93 -17.15
N LYS A 56 15.25 -17.88 -16.31
CA LYS A 56 14.88 -17.60 -14.92
C LYS A 56 16.10 -16.91 -14.33
N GLN A 57 16.11 -15.57 -14.35
CA GLN A 57 17.15 -14.75 -13.73
C GLN A 57 17.30 -15.35 -12.35
N LYS A 58 18.47 -15.91 -12.04
CA LYS A 58 18.72 -16.51 -10.73
C LYS A 58 18.50 -15.39 -9.72
N THR A 59 17.32 -15.37 -9.10
CA THR A 59 16.98 -14.37 -8.10
C THR A 59 18.02 -14.53 -7.01
N MET A 60 18.76 -13.46 -6.75
CA MET A 60 19.75 -13.46 -5.68
C MET A 60 18.99 -13.72 -4.38
N ASP A 61 19.53 -14.60 -3.53
CA ASP A 61 18.92 -14.89 -2.24
C ASP A 61 18.79 -13.58 -1.45
N PRO A 62 17.58 -13.14 -1.05
CA PRO A 62 17.39 -11.93 -0.26
C PRO A 62 18.26 -11.84 0.98
N GLY A 63 18.50 -12.98 1.65
CA GLY A 63 19.33 -13.04 2.86
C GLY A 63 20.82 -12.80 2.61
N SER A 64 21.26 -12.79 1.35
CA SER A 64 22.65 -12.54 0.95
C SER A 64 22.92 -11.11 0.49
N ASP A 65 21.88 -10.28 0.34
CA ASP A 65 22.01 -8.92 -0.15
C ASP A 65 22.28 -7.92 1.00
N PRO A 66 23.44 -7.22 1.00
CA PRO A 66 23.81 -6.29 2.07
C PRO A 66 22.88 -5.07 2.22
N TRP A 67 22.06 -4.71 1.24
CA TRP A 67 21.10 -3.62 1.42
C TRP A 67 19.85 -4.12 2.12
N ILE A 68 19.44 -5.36 1.81
CA ILE A 68 18.27 -5.97 2.44
C ILE A 68 18.59 -6.35 3.88
N THR A 69 19.70 -7.05 4.13
CA THR A 69 20.06 -7.47 5.50
C THR A 69 20.17 -6.28 6.45
N GLU A 70 20.77 -5.18 5.98
CA GLU A 70 20.94 -3.96 6.76
C GLU A 70 19.60 -3.24 6.98
N PHE A 71 18.71 -3.25 5.99
CA PHE A 71 17.37 -2.68 6.12
C PHE A 71 16.54 -3.46 7.16
N ILE A 72 16.52 -4.79 7.07
CA ILE A 72 15.81 -5.65 8.03
C ILE A 72 16.36 -5.43 9.45
N ALA A 73 17.69 -5.34 9.60
CA ALA A 73 18.33 -5.11 10.89
C ALA A 73 17.99 -3.73 11.49
N MET A 74 17.66 -2.75 10.65
CA MET A 74 17.29 -1.40 11.05
C MET A 74 15.79 -1.28 11.37
N ASP A 75 14.93 -1.91 10.57
CA ASP A 75 13.48 -1.91 10.72
C ASP A 75 12.99 -2.95 11.76
N THR A 76 13.44 -2.77 13.00
CA THR A 76 13.13 -3.68 14.12
C THR A 76 11.63 -3.74 14.45
N GLU A 77 10.87 -2.71 14.10
CA GLU A 77 9.41 -2.62 14.33
C GLU A 77 8.58 -3.13 13.15
N ARG A 78 9.23 -3.64 12.10
CA ARG A 78 8.62 -4.16 10.87
C ARG A 78 7.69 -3.15 10.18
N LYS A 79 8.04 -1.86 10.20
CA LYS A 79 7.28 -0.78 9.55
C LYS A 79 7.29 -0.88 8.03
N GLU A 80 8.22 -1.63 7.47
CA GLU A 80 8.56 -1.68 6.04
C GLU A 80 9.00 -0.31 5.48
N CYS A 81 9.40 0.61 6.36
CA CYS A 81 10.01 1.88 6.00
C CYS A 81 10.91 2.41 7.11
N VAL A 82 11.93 3.16 6.73
CA VAL A 82 12.85 3.85 7.64
C VAL A 82 13.05 5.29 7.18
N SER A 83 12.90 6.24 8.10
CA SER A 83 13.15 7.66 7.85
C SER A 83 14.64 7.95 7.66
N ILE A 84 14.97 9.06 7.00
CA ILE A 84 16.38 9.48 6.85
C ILE A 84 17.04 9.77 8.22
N GLU A 85 16.25 10.22 9.20
CA GLU A 85 16.73 10.44 10.58
C GLU A 85 17.11 9.11 11.24
N GLU A 86 16.24 8.10 11.21
CA GLU A 86 16.53 6.76 11.74
C GLU A 86 17.74 6.12 11.04
N LEU A 87 17.83 6.26 9.71
CA LEU A 87 19.00 5.83 8.93
C LEU A 87 20.29 6.47 9.44
N THR A 88 20.26 7.79 9.65
CA THR A 88 21.41 8.55 10.14
C THR A 88 21.81 8.10 11.54
N SER A 89 20.83 7.97 12.45
CA SER A 89 21.06 7.50 13.81
C SER A 89 21.63 6.08 13.85
N TYR A 90 21.13 5.18 13.01
CA TYR A 90 21.59 3.78 12.93
C TYR A 90 23.06 3.68 12.50
N PHE A 91 23.45 4.39 11.44
CA PHE A 91 24.84 4.36 10.96
C PHE A 91 25.79 5.08 11.92
N ALA A 92 25.37 6.21 12.50
CA ALA A 92 26.15 6.90 13.51
C ALA A 92 26.40 6.02 14.75
N ALA A 93 25.40 5.27 15.21
CA ALA A 93 25.54 4.34 16.34
C ALA A 93 26.53 3.20 16.07
N LYS A 94 26.74 2.84 14.80
CA LYS A 94 27.75 1.85 14.37
C LYS A 94 29.12 2.46 14.06
N GLY A 95 29.29 3.76 14.24
CA GLY A 95 30.55 4.48 13.97
C GLY A 95 30.78 4.84 12.51
N PHE A 96 29.76 4.77 11.66
CA PHE A 96 29.82 5.24 10.28
C PHE A 96 29.51 6.74 10.20
N ASP A 97 30.05 7.40 9.17
CA ASP A 97 29.77 8.81 8.90
C ASP A 97 28.43 9.02 8.16
N SER A 98 28.05 10.29 8.00
CA SER A 98 26.79 10.69 7.36
C SER A 98 26.72 10.39 5.85
N SER A 99 27.83 10.00 5.21
CA SER A 99 27.84 9.67 3.78
C SER A 99 27.04 8.41 3.46
N TYR A 100 26.93 7.49 4.42
CA TYR A 100 26.14 6.26 4.27
C TYR A 100 24.64 6.57 4.14
N ALA A 101 24.07 7.34 5.07
CA ALA A 101 22.67 7.75 5.00
C ALA A 101 22.37 8.52 3.70
N TRP A 102 23.31 9.36 3.25
CA TRP A 102 23.20 10.05 1.97
C TRP A 102 23.16 9.07 0.78
N GLN A 103 24.03 8.04 0.76
CA GLN A 103 24.03 7.02 -0.29
C GLN A 103 22.69 6.26 -0.34
N TRP A 104 22.14 5.88 0.82
CA TRP A 104 20.82 5.26 0.90
C TRP A 104 19.74 6.17 0.30
N GLN A 105 19.75 7.45 0.65
CA GLN A 105 18.79 8.42 0.11
C GLN A 105 18.91 8.56 -1.41
N GLN A 106 20.12 8.72 -1.95
CA GLN A 106 20.33 8.83 -3.40
C GLN A 106 19.89 7.57 -4.16
N THR A 107 20.10 6.40 -3.54
CA THR A 107 19.80 5.12 -4.18
C THR A 107 18.31 4.82 -4.14
N PHE A 108 17.67 4.90 -2.97
CA PHE A 108 16.32 4.37 -2.75
C PHE A 108 15.22 5.43 -2.59
N ASP A 109 15.58 6.68 -2.28
CA ASP A 109 14.64 7.80 -2.16
C ASP A 109 14.97 8.96 -3.13
N PRO A 110 15.00 8.70 -4.47
CA PRO A 110 15.37 9.71 -5.45
C PRO A 110 14.40 10.90 -5.48
N GLN A 111 13.15 10.68 -5.03
CA GLN A 111 12.13 11.73 -4.94
C GLN A 111 12.19 12.53 -3.64
N ARG A 112 13.15 12.22 -2.75
CA ARG A 112 13.35 12.92 -1.47
C ARG A 112 12.08 12.98 -0.64
N THR A 113 11.37 11.85 -0.56
CA THR A 113 10.20 11.68 0.29
C THR A 113 10.54 11.74 1.78
N GLY A 114 11.82 11.60 2.13
CA GLY A 114 12.29 11.64 3.52
C GLY A 114 12.26 10.28 4.21
N LYS A 115 11.92 9.21 3.46
CA LYS A 115 11.94 7.83 3.94
C LYS A 115 12.32 6.87 2.83
N VAL A 116 12.95 5.77 3.22
CA VAL A 116 13.25 4.62 2.37
C VAL A 116 12.29 3.49 2.73
N THR A 117 11.61 2.92 1.74
CA THR A 117 10.63 1.83 1.92
C THR A 117 11.17 0.51 1.39
N LEU A 118 10.67 -0.60 1.95
CA LEU A 118 11.00 -1.94 1.50
C LEU A 118 10.72 -2.12 0.00
N ASN A 119 9.59 -1.60 -0.48
CA ASN A 119 9.22 -1.66 -1.90
C ASN A 119 10.23 -0.94 -2.81
N GLN A 120 10.75 0.22 -2.39
CA GLN A 120 11.80 0.92 -3.15
C GLN A 120 13.08 0.10 -3.23
N ILE A 121 13.51 -0.49 -2.11
CA ILE A 121 14.70 -1.36 -2.06
C ILE A 121 14.50 -2.57 -2.97
N CYS A 122 13.40 -3.31 -2.80
CA CYS A 122 13.09 -4.51 -3.58
C CYS A 122 13.05 -4.19 -5.09
N LYS A 123 12.46 -3.06 -5.47
CA LYS A 123 12.41 -2.62 -6.87
C LYS A 123 13.81 -2.38 -7.45
N ILE A 124 14.70 -1.71 -6.72
CA ILE A 124 16.06 -1.40 -7.18
C ILE A 124 16.95 -2.64 -7.17
N ARG A 125 16.78 -3.51 -6.18
CA ARG A 125 17.52 -4.79 -6.08
C ARG A 125 16.92 -5.89 -6.95
N ASN A 126 15.83 -5.61 -7.67
CA ASN A 126 15.08 -6.55 -8.50
C ASN A 126 14.70 -7.84 -7.74
N MET A 127 14.18 -7.67 -6.53
CA MET A 127 13.76 -8.76 -5.65
C MET A 127 12.24 -8.80 -5.47
N PRO A 128 11.63 -10.00 -5.40
CA PRO A 128 10.24 -10.13 -5.01
C PRO A 128 10.06 -9.68 -3.56
N VAL A 129 9.15 -8.74 -3.32
CA VAL A 129 8.94 -8.19 -1.96
C VAL A 129 8.52 -9.25 -0.95
N ASP A 130 7.76 -10.26 -1.39
CA ASP A 130 7.28 -11.33 -0.50
C ASP A 130 8.41 -12.25 -0.03
N ASP A 131 9.45 -12.47 -0.86
CA ASP A 131 10.63 -13.23 -0.48
C ASP A 131 11.44 -12.46 0.58
N VAL A 132 11.52 -11.13 0.47
CA VAL A 132 12.18 -10.29 1.47
C VAL A 132 11.36 -10.23 2.77
N ARG A 133 10.02 -10.17 2.68
CA ARG A 133 9.13 -10.20 3.84
C ARG A 133 9.30 -11.47 4.66
N ALA A 134 9.57 -12.60 4.01
CA ALA A 134 9.83 -13.86 4.69
C ALA A 134 11.04 -13.79 5.66
N LEU A 135 12.00 -12.89 5.43
CA LEU A 135 13.15 -12.69 6.32
C LEU A 135 12.76 -12.12 7.69
N TYR A 136 11.66 -11.36 7.77
CA TYR A 136 11.14 -10.90 9.06
C TYR A 136 10.43 -12.01 9.86
N GLY A 137 10.25 -13.19 9.26
CA GLY A 137 9.49 -14.29 9.85
C GLY A 137 7.98 -14.23 9.55
N PRO A 138 7.20 -15.13 10.15
CA PRO A 138 5.80 -15.30 9.81
C PRO A 138 4.99 -14.02 10.07
N LYS A 139 4.00 -13.78 9.21
CA LYS A 139 3.03 -12.70 9.41
C LYS A 139 2.19 -13.00 10.65
N PRO A 140 1.98 -12.03 11.56
CA PRO A 140 1.10 -12.23 12.70
C PRO A 140 -0.31 -12.61 12.25
N LYS A 141 -0.94 -13.57 12.94
CA LYS A 141 -2.30 -14.06 12.65
C LYS A 141 -3.33 -12.92 12.56
N MET A 142 -3.19 -11.90 13.40
CA MET A 142 -4.10 -10.76 13.42
C MET A 142 -4.05 -9.91 12.13
N LEU A 143 -2.94 -9.98 11.39
CA LEU A 143 -2.74 -9.27 10.14
C LEU A 143 -2.91 -10.20 8.92
N GLU A 144 -3.24 -11.48 9.11
CA GLU A 144 -3.29 -12.46 8.03
C GLU A 144 -4.24 -12.02 6.89
N ASP A 145 -5.43 -11.53 7.25
CA ASP A 145 -6.47 -11.04 6.34
C ASP A 145 -6.36 -9.54 6.01
N VAL A 146 -5.22 -8.93 6.33
CA VAL A 146 -4.95 -7.50 6.12
C VAL A 146 -4.03 -7.32 4.90
N GLU A 147 -4.54 -6.61 3.89
CA GLU A 147 -3.76 -6.15 2.74
C GLU A 147 -3.35 -4.70 2.98
N ILE A 148 -2.07 -4.47 3.23
CA ILE A 148 -1.52 -3.14 3.54
C ILE A 148 -1.36 -2.36 2.24
N ILE A 149 -1.97 -1.17 2.18
CA ILE A 149 -1.86 -0.26 1.04
C ILE A 149 -0.75 0.76 1.31
N GLU A 150 -0.76 1.36 2.49
CA GLU A 150 0.27 2.31 2.94
C GLU A 150 0.37 2.26 4.45
N SER A 151 1.58 2.22 4.99
CA SER A 151 1.81 2.38 6.42
C SER A 151 3.24 2.82 6.70
N ASP A 152 3.42 3.55 7.79
CA ASP A 152 4.69 3.71 8.48
C ASP A 152 4.58 3.29 9.96
N MET A 153 3.49 2.61 10.30
CA MET A 153 3.12 2.29 11.68
C MET A 153 3.79 0.99 12.16
N PRO A 154 4.36 0.97 13.38
CA PRO A 154 4.91 -0.25 13.99
C PRO A 154 3.94 -1.43 13.96
N GLU A 155 4.45 -2.66 13.74
CA GLU A 155 3.62 -3.87 13.66
C GLU A 155 2.71 -4.05 14.87
N GLN A 156 3.23 -3.80 16.07
CA GLN A 156 2.47 -3.96 17.30
C GLN A 156 1.24 -3.04 17.37
N LEU A 157 1.36 -1.80 16.86
CA LEU A 157 0.25 -0.85 16.83
C LEU A 157 -0.75 -1.20 15.71
N ARG A 158 -0.28 -1.75 14.58
CA ARG A 158 -1.16 -2.29 13.54
C ARG A 158 -1.99 -3.47 14.06
N ILE A 159 -1.36 -4.39 14.82
CA ILE A 159 -2.04 -5.52 15.47
C ILE A 159 -3.13 -5.01 16.41
N SER A 160 -2.82 -4.06 17.30
CA SER A 160 -3.79 -3.55 18.28
C SER A 160 -4.96 -2.79 17.61
N ILE A 161 -4.71 -2.10 16.49
CA ILE A 161 -5.78 -1.50 15.67
C ILE A 161 -6.67 -2.57 15.06
N CYS A 162 -6.10 -3.65 14.51
CA CYS A 162 -6.89 -4.75 13.94
C CYS A 162 -7.72 -5.47 15.01
N GLU A 163 -7.19 -5.66 16.22
CA GLU A 163 -7.93 -6.17 17.37
C GLU A 163 -9.11 -5.26 17.73
N LEU A 164 -8.86 -3.95 17.82
CA LEU A 164 -9.87 -2.95 18.11
C LEU A 164 -10.98 -2.92 17.05
N ILE A 165 -10.64 -3.10 15.77
CA ILE A 165 -11.62 -3.21 14.69
C ILE A 165 -12.47 -4.46 14.85
N ASN A 166 -11.87 -5.62 15.14
CA ASN A 166 -12.60 -6.86 15.36
C ASN A 166 -13.55 -6.75 16.56
N GLU A 167 -13.10 -6.16 17.67
CA GLU A 167 -13.92 -5.83 18.84
C GLU A 167 -15.09 -4.91 18.46
N GLY A 168 -14.81 -3.85 17.70
CA GLY A 168 -15.82 -2.90 17.25
C GLY A 168 -16.88 -3.54 16.35
N ILE A 169 -16.46 -4.40 15.42
CA ILE A 169 -17.39 -5.11 14.52
C ILE A 169 -18.38 -5.96 15.31
N LEU A 170 -17.92 -6.71 16.32
CA LEU A 170 -18.77 -7.55 17.16
C LEU A 170 -19.78 -6.72 17.96
N ARG A 171 -19.37 -5.56 18.49
CA ARG A 171 -20.23 -4.68 19.31
C ARG A 171 -21.24 -3.90 18.49
N HIS A 172 -20.81 -3.41 17.33
CA HIS A 172 -21.57 -2.47 16.50
C HIS A 172 -22.31 -3.14 15.34
N LYS A 173 -22.30 -4.48 15.27
CA LYS A 173 -23.04 -5.27 14.28
C LYS A 173 -22.82 -4.77 12.84
N TYR A 174 -21.57 -4.45 12.50
CA TYR A 174 -21.18 -3.93 11.18
C TYR A 174 -21.79 -2.58 10.77
N GLN A 175 -22.29 -1.77 11.71
CA GLN A 175 -22.77 -0.42 11.42
C GLN A 175 -21.61 0.59 11.40
N ASP A 176 -21.20 1.00 10.19
CA ASP A 176 -20.00 1.82 9.96
C ASP A 176 -19.92 3.10 10.79
N PRO A 177 -20.97 3.93 10.90
CA PRO A 177 -20.84 5.18 11.64
C PRO A 177 -20.47 4.95 13.11
N SER A 178 -21.07 3.94 13.73
CA SER A 178 -20.82 3.60 15.14
C SER A 178 -19.47 2.90 15.32
N LEU A 179 -19.07 2.05 14.37
CA LEU A 179 -17.76 1.40 14.34
C LEU A 179 -16.63 2.45 14.24
N VAL A 180 -16.72 3.37 13.28
CA VAL A 180 -15.73 4.43 13.07
C VAL A 180 -15.63 5.32 14.32
N HIS A 181 -16.76 5.69 14.91
CA HIS A 181 -16.78 6.46 16.15
C HIS A 181 -16.09 5.71 17.30
N PHE A 182 -16.39 4.41 17.46
CA PHE A 182 -15.79 3.56 18.48
C PHE A 182 -14.28 3.43 18.32
N ILE A 183 -13.79 3.18 17.10
CA ILE A 183 -12.35 3.06 16.81
C ILE A 183 -11.66 4.38 17.14
N LYS A 184 -12.18 5.51 16.60
CA LYS A 184 -11.59 6.83 16.84
C LYS A 184 -11.52 7.15 18.33
N ARG A 185 -12.62 7.00 19.07
CA ARG A 185 -12.67 7.27 20.52
C ARG A 185 -11.68 6.41 21.29
N SER A 186 -11.56 5.14 20.93
CA SER A 186 -10.64 4.22 21.58
C SER A 186 -9.17 4.58 21.31
N LEU A 187 -8.84 4.99 20.08
CA LEU A 187 -7.50 5.45 19.73
C LEU A 187 -7.16 6.77 20.43
N ASP A 188 -8.07 7.75 20.40
CA ASP A 188 -7.90 9.03 21.09
C ASP A 188 -7.65 8.83 22.59
N SER A 189 -8.34 7.87 23.21
CA SER A 189 -8.21 7.56 24.63
C SER A 189 -6.92 6.82 24.98
N ARG A 190 -6.39 5.97 24.09
CA ARG A 190 -5.22 5.11 24.37
C ARG A 190 -3.89 5.71 23.91
N HIS A 191 -3.91 6.53 22.85
CA HIS A 191 -2.70 6.98 22.15
C HIS A 191 -2.66 8.50 21.94
N GLY A 192 -3.43 9.24 22.73
CA GLY A 192 -3.57 10.69 22.62
C GLY A 192 -4.52 11.11 21.50
N GLN A 193 -4.91 12.39 21.50
CA GLN A 193 -5.97 12.90 20.63
C GLN A 193 -5.57 13.01 19.15
N SER A 194 -6.51 13.46 18.33
CA SER A 194 -6.33 13.82 16.91
C SER A 194 -6.14 12.64 15.95
N TRP A 195 -6.75 11.49 16.27
CA TRP A 195 -6.89 10.39 15.33
C TRP A 195 -8.00 10.62 14.32
N HIS A 196 -7.76 10.20 13.09
CA HIS A 196 -8.70 10.19 11.98
C HIS A 196 -8.93 8.74 11.59
N VAL A 197 -10.21 8.36 11.41
CA VAL A 197 -10.62 7.01 11.03
C VAL A 197 -11.62 7.16 9.90
N ILE A 198 -11.28 6.62 8.74
CA ILE A 198 -12.09 6.70 7.53
C ILE A 198 -12.28 5.28 6.99
N THR A 199 -13.53 4.92 6.70
CA THR A 199 -13.90 3.68 6.02
C THR A 199 -14.34 3.97 4.59
N ILE A 200 -13.79 3.24 3.63
CA ILE A 200 -14.03 3.44 2.20
C ILE A 200 -14.50 2.14 1.56
N TYR A 201 -15.56 2.23 0.75
CA TYR A 201 -15.99 1.18 -0.16
C TYR A 201 -15.64 1.58 -1.59
N GLY A 202 -14.73 0.83 -2.22
CA GLY A 202 -14.28 1.10 -3.59
C GLY A 202 -12.94 1.83 -3.65
N ARG A 203 -12.85 2.84 -4.53
CA ARG A 203 -11.59 3.55 -4.84
C ARG A 203 -11.54 4.89 -4.10
N TYR A 204 -10.34 5.29 -3.70
CA TYR A 204 -10.09 6.61 -3.13
C TYR A 204 -8.83 7.22 -3.73
N TYR A 205 -8.71 8.54 -3.59
CA TYR A 205 -7.51 9.32 -3.87
C TYR A 205 -7.34 10.28 -2.70
N SER A 206 -6.13 10.38 -2.15
CA SER A 206 -5.86 11.20 -0.97
C SER A 206 -4.50 11.85 -1.05
N PHE A 207 -4.40 13.05 -0.49
CA PHE A 207 -3.14 13.75 -0.26
C PHE A 207 -3.27 14.46 1.08
N TYR A 208 -2.53 14.00 2.09
CA TYR A 208 -2.70 14.46 3.47
C TYR A 208 -1.36 14.44 4.22
N THR A 209 -1.32 15.21 5.30
CA THR A 209 -0.19 15.24 6.24
C THR A 209 -0.59 14.52 7.52
N TYR A 210 0.34 13.77 8.09
CA TYR A 210 0.15 12.99 9.30
C TYR A 210 1.40 13.03 10.18
N GLU A 211 1.26 12.61 11.43
CA GLU A 211 2.35 12.36 12.36
C GLU A 211 3.06 11.05 11.98
N MET A 212 4.38 11.10 11.77
CA MET A 212 5.16 9.92 11.37
C MET A 212 5.03 8.78 12.39
N GLY A 213 4.97 7.56 11.90
CA GLY A 213 4.77 6.35 12.70
C GLY A 213 3.31 6.05 13.03
N TYR A 214 2.37 6.89 12.56
CA TYR A 214 0.95 6.78 12.89
C TYR A 214 0.03 6.66 11.69
N THR A 215 0.49 6.39 10.46
CA THR A 215 -0.41 6.09 9.34
C THR A 215 -0.55 4.59 9.08
N PHE A 216 -1.79 4.14 8.93
CA PHE A 216 -2.12 2.78 8.57
C PHE A 216 -3.36 2.74 7.68
N THR A 217 -3.11 2.53 6.39
CA THR A 217 -4.13 2.38 5.35
C THR A 217 -4.07 0.98 4.78
N PHE A 218 -5.18 0.24 4.92
CA PHE A 218 -5.22 -1.17 4.58
C PHE A 218 -6.64 -1.62 4.22
N LYS A 219 -6.73 -2.70 3.48
CA LYS A 219 -7.99 -3.40 3.22
C LYS A 219 -8.13 -4.56 4.20
N LYS A 220 -9.31 -4.66 4.82
CA LYS A 220 -9.71 -5.78 5.68
C LYS A 220 -11.21 -6.00 5.47
N ASN A 221 -11.60 -7.26 5.31
CA ASN A 221 -12.95 -7.63 4.86
C ASN A 221 -13.27 -6.98 3.49
N ASP A 222 -14.43 -6.33 3.39
CA ASP A 222 -15.00 -5.72 2.18
C ASP A 222 -14.72 -4.22 2.04
N ARG A 223 -13.83 -3.65 2.86
CA ARG A 223 -13.59 -2.20 2.95
C ARG A 223 -12.14 -1.85 3.21
N ILE A 224 -11.80 -0.61 2.86
CA ILE A 224 -10.53 0.02 3.17
C ILE A 224 -10.69 0.85 4.43
N PHE A 225 -9.75 0.69 5.36
CA PHE A 225 -9.58 1.54 6.51
C PHE A 225 -8.39 2.46 6.24
N MET A 226 -8.59 3.77 6.40
CA MET A 226 -7.53 4.76 6.43
C MET A 226 -7.53 5.38 7.82
N ILE A 227 -6.50 5.04 8.59
CA ILE A 227 -6.35 5.46 9.98
C ILE A 227 -5.03 6.22 10.11
N TYR A 228 -5.08 7.45 10.58
CA TYR A 228 -3.89 8.25 10.79
C TYR A 228 -4.06 9.26 11.91
N LYS A 229 -2.94 9.72 12.46
CA LYS A 229 -2.91 10.78 13.47
C LYS A 229 -2.37 12.07 12.87
N THR A 230 -2.96 13.22 13.20
CA THR A 230 -2.39 14.53 12.85
C THR A 230 -1.58 15.10 14.01
N PRO A 231 -0.47 15.81 13.75
CA PRO A 231 0.35 16.39 14.80
C PRO A 231 -0.48 17.27 15.76
N ASP A 232 -0.30 17.08 17.06
CA ASP A 232 -0.94 17.92 18.05
C ASP A 232 -0.20 19.26 18.16
N VAL A 233 -0.82 20.31 17.62
CA VAL A 233 -0.27 21.67 17.60
C VAL A 233 -0.13 22.25 19.01
N SER A 234 -0.87 21.74 20.00
CA SER A 234 -0.81 22.22 21.39
C SER A 234 0.48 21.78 22.12
N ALA A 235 1.06 20.64 21.74
CA ALA A 235 2.32 20.15 22.29
C ALA A 235 3.54 20.99 21.86
N TRP A 236 3.43 21.72 20.75
CA TRP A 236 4.46 22.64 20.29
C TRP A 236 4.48 23.97 21.06
N ALA A 237 3.33 24.44 21.52
CA ALA A 237 3.21 25.69 22.25
C ALA A 237 3.83 25.61 23.66
N SER A 238 3.78 24.44 24.30
CA SER A 238 4.27 24.21 25.66
C SER A 238 5.79 24.00 25.77
N LYS A 239 6.49 23.72 24.65
CA LYS A 239 7.96 23.61 24.63
C LYS A 239 8.70 24.94 24.43
N ARG A 240 7.97 26.04 24.26
CA ARG A 240 8.54 27.39 24.05
C ARG A 240 8.34 28.35 25.23
N THR A 241 7.76 27.87 26.32
CA THR A 241 7.58 28.59 27.60
C THR A 241 8.41 27.93 28.66
#